data_AF-A0A7S1DWS3-F1
#
_entry.id   AF-A0A7S1DWS3-F1
#
_cell.length_a   1.000
_cell.length_b   1.000
_cell.length_c   1.000
_cell.angle_alpha   90.00
_cell.angle_beta   90.00
_cell.angle_gamma   90.00
#
_symmetry.space_group_name_H-M   'P 1'
#
loop_
_entity.id
_entity.type
_entity.pdbx_description
1 polymer ?
#
loop_
_entity_poly.entity_id
_entity_poly.type
_entity_poly.pdbx_seq_one_letter_code
_entity_poly.pdbx_strand_id
1 'polypeptide(L)'
;MNSDDDIDLGETSEWLDALNAVQAHRGAARSNYIVNRLVEEARRAGVYVPHSLTTAYKNTIAPEQEEKSPGDRAIEHRLRSIIRWNALAIILRANKDSSELGGHIASFQSAETLYDIGFGHFWHAPTE
;
A
#
# COMPACT_ATOMS: atom_id res chain seq x y z
N MET A 1 -3.56 -5.45 22.16
CA MET A 1 -4.62 -5.98 23.04
C MET A 1 -4.01 -7.17 23.73
N ASN A 2 -3.85 -7.10 25.06
CA ASN A 2 -3.38 -8.26 25.82
C ASN A 2 -4.36 -9.41 25.63
N SER A 3 -3.84 -10.60 25.39
CA SER A 3 -4.56 -11.87 25.28
C SER A 3 -5.06 -12.40 26.63
N ASP A 4 -5.11 -11.57 27.68
CA ASP A 4 -5.23 -12.01 29.08
C ASP A 4 -6.66 -12.01 29.64
N ASP A 5 -7.67 -11.65 28.85
CA ASP A 5 -9.10 -11.63 29.26
C ASP A 5 -9.98 -12.59 28.42
N ASP A 6 -9.39 -13.55 27.69
CA ASP A 6 -10.19 -14.56 27.00
C ASP A 6 -10.72 -15.61 28.00
N ILE A 7 -12.04 -15.63 28.19
CA ILE A 7 -12.72 -16.50 29.16
C ILE A 7 -12.81 -17.95 28.68
N ASP A 8 -12.70 -18.21 27.38
CA ASP A 8 -12.73 -19.54 26.78
C ASP A 8 -11.91 -19.59 25.49
N LEU A 9 -10.63 -19.94 25.66
CA LEU A 9 -9.69 -20.12 24.56
C LEU A 9 -10.12 -21.22 23.57
N GLY A 10 -10.89 -22.22 24.01
CA GLY A 10 -11.37 -23.30 23.18
C GLY A 10 -12.41 -22.80 22.19
N GLU A 11 -13.43 -22.10 22.71
CA GLU A 11 -14.44 -21.46 21.87
C GLU A 11 -13.80 -20.48 20.87
N THR A 12 -12.91 -19.60 21.33
CA THR A 12 -12.21 -18.65 20.44
C THR A 12 -11.44 -19.37 19.34
N SER A 13 -10.74 -20.48 19.66
CA SER A 13 -10.04 -21.29 18.65
C SER A 13 -11.01 -21.90 17.64
N GLU A 14 -12.14 -22.44 18.08
CA GLU A 14 -13.14 -23.03 17.18
C GLU A 14 -13.69 -22.00 16.18
N TRP A 15 -13.97 -20.77 16.63
CA TRP A 15 -14.42 -19.69 15.74
C TRP A 15 -13.35 -19.26 14.74
N LEU A 16 -12.09 -19.16 15.18
CA LEU A 16 -10.96 -18.84 14.30
C LEU A 16 -10.72 -19.96 13.28
N ASP A 17 -10.80 -21.22 13.69
CA ASP A 17 -10.67 -22.38 12.82
C ASP A 17 -11.81 -22.45 11.81
N ALA A 18 -13.05 -22.14 12.21
CA ALA A 18 -14.19 -22.03 11.31
C ALA A 18 -13.97 -20.95 10.24
N LEU A 19 -13.47 -19.76 10.63
CA LEU A 19 -13.16 -18.68 9.70
C LEU A 19 -12.04 -19.09 8.72
N ASN A 20 -10.98 -19.73 9.23
CA ASN A 20 -9.87 -20.25 8.43
C ASN A 20 -10.35 -21.32 7.43
N ALA A 21 -11.22 -22.24 7.87
CA ALA A 21 -11.80 -23.27 7.01
C ALA A 21 -12.65 -22.65 5.88
N VAL A 22 -13.45 -21.62 6.17
CA VAL A 22 -14.19 -20.89 5.12
C VAL A 22 -13.23 -20.23 4.14
N GLN A 23 -12.17 -19.59 4.64
CA GLN A 23 -11.19 -18.94 3.77
C GLN A 23 -10.49 -19.95 2.85
N ALA A 24 -10.08 -21.11 3.39
CA ALA A 24 -9.41 -22.16 2.63
C ALA A 24 -10.33 -22.81 1.58
N HIS A 25 -11.60 -23.06 1.92
CA HIS A 25 -12.51 -23.83 1.06
C HIS A 25 -13.46 -22.99 0.18
N ARG A 26 -13.63 -21.70 0.49
CA ARG A 26 -14.59 -20.80 -0.19
C ARG A 26 -13.98 -19.44 -0.57
N GLY A 27 -12.74 -19.16 -0.16
CA GLY A 27 -11.99 -17.97 -0.56
C GLY A 27 -12.32 -16.69 0.21
N ALA A 28 -11.50 -15.67 -0.01
CA ALA A 28 -11.52 -14.40 0.74
C ALA A 28 -12.85 -13.63 0.62
N ALA A 29 -13.49 -13.65 -0.54
CA ALA A 29 -14.77 -12.97 -0.76
C ALA A 29 -15.85 -13.49 0.20
N ARG A 30 -15.93 -14.82 0.39
CA ARG A 30 -16.90 -15.43 1.30
C ARG A 30 -16.55 -15.17 2.75
N SER A 31 -15.28 -15.27 3.13
CA SER A 31 -14.84 -14.94 4.50
C SER A 31 -15.16 -13.50 4.87
N ASN A 32 -14.84 -12.54 4.00
CA ASN A 32 -15.18 -11.13 4.20
C ASN A 32 -16.70 -10.92 4.36
N TYR A 33 -17.51 -11.58 3.53
CA TYR A 33 -18.96 -11.54 3.67
C TYR A 33 -19.43 -11.99 5.05
N ILE A 34 -18.94 -13.14 5.54
CA ILE A 34 -19.34 -13.69 6.85
C ILE A 34 -18.91 -12.75 7.98
N VAL A 35 -17.66 -12.28 7.97
CA VAL A 35 -17.14 -11.34 8.99
C VAL A 35 -17.99 -10.07 9.02
N ASN A 36 -18.29 -9.48 7.86
CA ASN A 36 -19.13 -8.29 7.78
C ASN A 36 -20.54 -8.54 8.31
N ARG A 37 -21.14 -9.70 8.03
CA ARG A 37 -22.45 -10.09 8.58
C ARG A 37 -22.42 -10.26 10.09
N LEU A 38 -21.39 -10.91 10.64
CA LEU A 38 -21.23 -11.04 12.09
C LEU A 38 -21.08 -9.68 12.77
N VAL A 39 -20.29 -8.78 12.19
CA VAL A 39 -20.15 -7.40 12.67
C VAL A 39 -21.47 -6.64 12.60
N GLU A 40 -22.24 -6.79 11.52
CA GLU A 40 -23.55 -6.16 11.36
C GLU A 40 -24.55 -6.65 12.42
N GLU A 41 -24.64 -7.96 12.66
CA GLU A 41 -25.52 -8.52 13.69
C GLU A 41 -25.06 -8.14 15.11
N ALA A 42 -23.75 -8.14 15.38
CA ALA A 42 -23.21 -7.69 16.67
C ALA A 42 -23.60 -6.23 16.95
N ARG A 43 -23.48 -5.34 15.95
CA ARG A 43 -23.93 -3.94 16.07
C ARG A 43 -25.42 -3.84 16.35
N ARG A 44 -26.26 -4.65 15.68
CA ARG A 44 -27.71 -4.68 15.93
C ARG A 44 -28.05 -5.15 17.35
N ALA A 45 -27.27 -6.08 17.88
CA ALA A 45 -27.40 -6.56 19.25
C ALA A 45 -26.86 -5.58 20.31
N GLY A 46 -26.36 -4.40 19.91
CA GLY A 46 -25.80 -3.40 20.81
C GLY A 46 -24.38 -3.70 21.28
N VAL A 47 -23.71 -4.70 20.69
CA VAL A 47 -22.31 -5.00 20.97
C VAL A 47 -21.43 -3.89 20.39
N TYR A 48 -20.52 -3.37 21.21
CA TYR A 48 -19.53 -2.42 20.73
C TYR A 48 -18.53 -3.13 19.80
N VAL A 49 -18.60 -2.81 18.51
CA VAL A 49 -17.61 -3.24 17.52
C VAL A 49 -16.79 -2.03 17.09
N PRO A 50 -15.50 -1.94 17.48
CA PRO A 50 -14.63 -0.86 17.05
C PRO A 50 -14.63 -0.78 15.52
N HIS A 51 -14.85 0.41 14.97
CA HIS A 51 -14.68 0.61 13.54
C HIS A 51 -13.18 0.71 13.25
N SER A 52 -12.57 -0.37 12.75
CA SER A 52 -11.20 -0.27 12.24
C SER A 52 -11.26 0.48 10.91
N LEU A 53 -10.93 1.77 10.92
CA LEU A 53 -10.73 2.57 9.70
C LEU A 53 -9.41 2.22 8.99
N THR A 54 -8.61 1.34 9.58
CA THR A 54 -7.31 0.93 9.04
C THR A 54 -7.37 -0.50 8.52
N THR A 55 -6.72 -0.71 7.37
CA THR A 55 -6.39 -2.04 6.85
C THR A 55 -5.08 -2.52 7.46
N ALA A 56 -4.77 -3.81 7.31
CA ALA A 56 -3.45 -4.32 7.68
C ALA A 56 -2.33 -3.52 7.00
N TYR A 57 -1.20 -3.33 7.69
CA TYR A 57 -0.03 -2.61 7.19
C TYR A 57 0.76 -3.48 6.19
N LYS A 58 0.15 -3.71 5.02
CA LYS A 58 0.66 -4.47 3.88
C LYS A 58 0.10 -3.91 2.58
N ASN A 59 0.64 -4.33 1.45
CA ASN A 59 0.13 -3.93 0.14
C ASN A 59 -1.34 -4.36 -0.04
N THR A 60 -2.16 -3.44 -0.55
CA THR A 60 -3.58 -3.68 -0.83
C THR A 60 -3.78 -4.69 -1.96
N ILE A 61 -2.89 -4.69 -2.96
CA ILE A 61 -2.90 -5.62 -4.10
C ILE A 61 -1.90 -6.74 -3.80
N ALA A 62 -2.36 -7.99 -3.82
CA ALA A 62 -1.51 -9.16 -3.61
C ALA A 62 -0.64 -9.47 -4.85
N PRO A 63 0.53 -10.11 -4.71
CA PRO A 63 1.41 -10.43 -5.85
C PRO A 63 0.72 -11.23 -6.96
N GLU A 64 -0.16 -12.16 -6.60
CA GLU A 64 -0.96 -12.95 -7.54
C GLU A 64 -2.04 -12.15 -8.29
N GLN A 65 -2.37 -10.95 -7.82
CA GLN A 65 -3.31 -10.02 -8.47
C GLN A 65 -2.59 -8.83 -9.14
N GLU A 66 -1.26 -8.79 -9.08
CA GLU A 66 -0.46 -7.72 -9.66
C GLU A 66 -0.41 -7.85 -11.18
N GLU A 67 -0.85 -6.81 -11.88
CA GLU A 67 -0.67 -6.69 -13.32
C GLU A 67 0.79 -6.41 -13.67
N LYS A 68 1.31 -7.10 -14.68
CA LYS A 68 2.70 -6.90 -15.12
C LYS A 68 2.82 -5.57 -15.85
N SER A 69 3.81 -4.77 -15.46
CA SER A 69 4.15 -3.54 -16.18
C SER A 69 4.44 -3.84 -17.66
N PRO A 70 3.89 -3.04 -18.61
CA PRO A 70 4.19 -3.17 -20.03
C PRO A 70 5.58 -2.62 -20.39
N GLY A 71 6.24 -1.89 -19.49
CA GLY A 71 7.53 -1.27 -19.73
C GLY A 71 8.75 -2.17 -19.53
N ASP A 72 9.88 -1.76 -20.11
CA ASP A 72 11.18 -2.41 -19.88
C ASP A 72 11.84 -1.83 -18.62
N ARG A 73 11.86 -2.63 -17.55
CA ARG A 73 12.43 -2.23 -16.25
C ARG A 73 13.89 -1.79 -16.31
N ALA A 74 14.70 -2.37 -17.20
CA ALA A 74 16.12 -2.03 -17.30
C ALA A 74 16.29 -0.65 -17.95
N ILE A 75 15.51 -0.38 -19.01
CA ILE A 75 15.50 0.94 -19.66
C ILE A 75 14.95 2.01 -18.73
N GLU A 76 13.82 1.75 -18.07
CA GLU A 76 13.22 2.67 -17.09
C GLU A 76 14.18 2.98 -15.95
N HIS A 77 14.83 1.96 -15.37
CA HIS A 77 15.82 2.16 -14.31
C HIS A 77 17.01 3.03 -14.77
N ARG A 78 17.48 2.84 -16.00
CA ARG A 78 18.57 3.66 -16.57
C ARG A 78 18.13 5.11 -16.75
N LEU A 79 16.96 5.36 -17.34
CA LEU A 79 16.42 6.71 -17.55
C LEU A 79 16.22 7.42 -16.22
N ARG A 80 15.57 6.74 -15.29
CA ARG A 80 15.34 7.20 -13.92
C ARG A 80 16.65 7.59 -13.22
N SER A 81 17.70 6.77 -13.35
CA SER A 81 19.01 7.06 -12.74
C SER A 81 19.67 8.33 -13.33
N ILE A 82 19.51 8.56 -14.63
CA ILE A 82 20.00 9.79 -15.29
C ILE A 82 19.25 11.01 -14.77
N ILE A 83 17.93 10.90 -14.60
CA ILE A 83 17.09 11.96 -14.04
C ILE A 83 17.50 12.28 -12.59
N ARG A 84 17.70 11.26 -11.73
CA ARG A 84 18.23 11.44 -10.36
C ARG A 84 19.52 12.25 -10.36
N TRP A 85 20.46 11.85 -11.21
CA TRP A 85 21.77 12.47 -11.29
C TRP A 85 21.68 13.93 -11.71
N ASN A 86 20.91 14.22 -12.76
CA ASN A 86 20.74 15.59 -13.24
C ASN A 86 20.04 16.48 -12.20
N ALA A 87 19.00 15.98 -11.53
CA ALA A 87 18.32 16.73 -10.47
C ALA A 87 19.28 17.09 -9.32
N LEU A 88 20.11 16.14 -8.88
CA LEU A 88 21.15 16.39 -7.89
C LEU A 88 22.19 17.41 -8.40
N ALA A 89 22.67 17.23 -9.63
CA ALA A 89 23.71 18.08 -10.21
C ALA A 89 23.27 19.54 -10.36
N ILE A 90 22.00 19.79 -10.70
CA ILE A 90 21.42 21.14 -10.78
C ILE A 90 21.54 21.84 -9.42
N ILE A 91 21.12 21.17 -8.34
CA ILE A 91 21.14 21.73 -6.99
C ILE A 91 22.58 21.93 -6.49
N LEU A 92 23.43 20.91 -6.65
CA LEU A 92 24.82 21.01 -6.22
C LEU A 92 25.59 22.09 -6.97
N ARG A 93 25.29 22.31 -8.26
CA ARG A 93 25.88 23.39 -9.05
C ARG A 93 25.44 24.75 -8.53
N ALA A 94 24.15 24.95 -8.29
CA ALA A 94 23.64 26.20 -7.71
C ALA A 94 24.30 26.51 -6.36
N ASN A 95 24.42 25.49 -5.50
CA ASN A 95 25.01 25.65 -4.16
C ASN A 95 26.53 25.86 -4.16
N LYS A 96 27.23 25.63 -5.28
CA LYS A 96 28.63 26.05 -5.42
C LYS A 96 28.78 27.56 -5.54
N ASP A 97 27.82 28.23 -6.17
CA ASP A 97 27.84 29.68 -6.39
C ASP A 97 27.35 30.43 -5.15
N SER A 98 26.32 29.90 -4.45
CA SER A 98 25.86 30.41 -3.17
C SER A 98 25.10 29.34 -2.37
N SER A 99 25.44 29.16 -1.10
CA SER A 99 24.75 28.23 -0.19
C SER A 99 23.33 28.67 0.19
N GLU A 100 22.96 29.93 -0.05
CA GLU A 100 21.66 30.50 0.30
C GLU A 100 20.56 30.15 -0.72
N LEU A 101 20.92 29.63 -1.90
CA LEU A 101 19.97 29.25 -2.95
C LEU A 101 19.14 28.01 -2.56
N GLY A 102 19.71 27.13 -1.72
CA GLY A 102 19.02 25.97 -1.17
C GLY A 102 18.73 24.86 -2.20
N GLY A 103 17.58 24.19 -2.06
CA GLY A 103 17.13 23.11 -2.95
C GLY A 103 16.95 21.75 -2.25
N HIS A 104 15.81 21.11 -2.50
CA HIS A 104 15.47 19.81 -1.89
C HIS A 104 15.90 18.64 -2.77
N ILE A 105 16.87 17.87 -2.31
CA ILE A 105 17.31 16.64 -2.98
C ILE A 105 16.45 15.45 -2.51
N ALA A 106 16.32 15.27 -1.20
CA ALA A 106 15.72 14.09 -0.60
C ALA A 106 14.25 13.89 -1.01
N SER A 107 13.47 14.97 -1.10
CA SER A 107 12.05 14.90 -1.46
C SER A 107 11.83 14.36 -2.87
N PHE A 108 12.63 14.78 -3.84
CA PHE A 108 12.53 14.23 -5.20
C PHE A 108 13.02 12.78 -5.22
N GLN A 109 14.15 12.49 -4.57
CA GLN A 109 14.73 11.14 -4.56
C GLN A 109 13.79 10.07 -3.96
N SER A 110 12.99 10.41 -2.96
CA SER A 110 12.02 9.48 -2.35
C SER A 110 10.79 9.24 -3.23
N ALA A 111 10.36 10.24 -4.01
CA ALA A 111 9.13 10.19 -4.80
C ALA A 111 9.37 9.84 -6.29
N GLU A 112 10.58 9.93 -6.80
CA GLU A 112 10.83 9.90 -8.24
C GLU A 112 10.30 8.64 -8.94
N THR A 113 10.42 7.46 -8.34
CA THR A 113 9.88 6.24 -8.96
C THR A 113 8.38 6.35 -9.24
N LEU A 114 7.63 7.01 -8.36
CA LEU A 114 6.20 7.28 -8.56
C LEU A 114 5.97 8.22 -9.76
N TYR A 115 6.77 9.28 -9.87
CA TYR A 115 6.70 10.21 -11.00
C TYR A 115 7.10 9.56 -12.33
N ASP A 116 8.16 8.75 -12.33
CA ASP A 116 8.65 8.03 -13.51
C ASP A 116 7.59 7.08 -14.07
N ILE A 117 6.91 6.31 -13.20
CA ILE A 117 5.78 5.48 -13.61
C ILE A 117 4.62 6.32 -14.13
N GLY A 118 4.31 7.44 -13.46
CA GLY A 118 3.28 8.39 -13.92
C GLY A 118 3.56 8.92 -15.33
N PHE A 119 4.78 9.42 -15.58
CA PHE A 119 5.20 9.96 -16.88
C PHE A 119 5.27 8.88 -17.96
N GLY A 120 5.72 7.68 -17.62
CA GLY A 120 5.88 6.59 -18.58
C GLY A 120 4.56 5.97 -19.04
N HIS A 121 3.57 5.89 -18.15
CA HIS A 121 2.43 4.97 -18.34
C HIS A 121 1.04 5.58 -18.11
N PHE A 122 0.93 6.76 -17.49
CA PHE A 122 -0.38 7.29 -17.07
C PHE A 122 -0.68 8.71 -17.52
N TRP A 123 0.31 9.60 -17.53
CA TRP A 123 0.07 11.02 -17.76
C TRP A 123 0.02 11.35 -19.24
N HIS A 124 -1.13 11.87 -19.67
CA HIS A 124 -1.34 12.38 -21.01
C HIS A 124 -1.07 13.89 -21.04
N ALA A 125 -0.23 14.33 -21.98
CA ALA A 125 -0.04 15.75 -22.27
C ALA A 125 -1.31 16.35 -22.90
N PRO A 126 -1.48 17.69 -22.88
CA PRO A 126 -2.52 18.34 -23.66
C PRO A 126 -2.52 17.87 -25.11
N THR A 127 -3.71 17.59 -25.63
CA THR A 127 -3.95 17.21 -27.03
C THR A 127 -4.79 18.30 -27.70
N GLU A 128 -4.68 18.42 -29.02
CA GLU A 128 -5.48 19.35 -29.84
C GLU A 128 -6.98 19.03 -29.81
#